data_AF-A0A8T7G0N3-F1
#
_entry.id   AF-A0A8T7G0N3-F1
#
_cell.length_a   1.000
_cell.length_b   1.000
_cell.length_c   1.000
_cell.angle_alpha   90.00
_cell.angle_beta   90.00
_cell.angle_gamma   90.00
#
_symmetry.space_group_name_H-M   'P 1'
#
loop_
_entity.id
_entity.type
_entity.pdbx_description
1 polymer ?
#
loop_
_entity_poly.entity_id
_entity_poly.type
_entity_poly.pdbx_seq_one_letter_code
_entity_poly.pdbx_strand_id
1 'polypeptide(L)'
;MIRVAIVSPNHALRVGLREMLSHHPGIQVVGEVARLADVNEKETEVAVLASVSSARLRDDKGNFALLFLTDDLDSVRAPLSSSPRAWGVFACRCRRG
;
A
#
# COMPACT_ATOMS: atom_id res chain seq x y z
N MET A 1 15.60 8.94 1.38
CA MET A 1 14.30 9.32 0.80
C MET A 1 13.66 8.03 0.34
N ILE A 2 12.46 7.73 0.82
CA ILE A 2 11.79 6.43 0.61
C ILE A 2 10.89 6.53 -0.62
N ARG A 3 11.09 5.65 -1.60
CA ARG A 3 10.30 5.60 -2.83
C ARG A 3 9.05 4.74 -2.66
N VAL A 4 7.89 5.37 -2.78
CA VAL A 4 6.58 4.78 -2.47
C VAL A 4 5.72 4.67 -3.72
N ALA A 5 5.15 3.49 -3.96
CA ALA A 5 4.08 3.30 -4.94
C ALA A 5 2.73 3.15 -4.23
N ILE A 6 1.70 3.83 -4.73
CA ILE A 6 0.35 3.72 -4.18
C ILE A 6 -0.45 2.75 -5.04
N VAL A 7 -0.96 1.70 -4.40
CA VAL A 7 -1.73 0.64 -5.05
C VAL A 7 -3.16 0.68 -4.52
N SER A 8 -4.09 1.16 -5.35
CA SER A 8 -5.51 1.14 -5.00
C SER A 8 -6.39 1.17 -6.25
N PRO A 9 -7.44 0.33 -6.33
CA PRO A 9 -8.41 0.44 -7.42
C PRO A 9 -9.21 1.77 -7.33
N ASN A 10 -9.30 2.38 -6.14
CA ASN A 10 -10.04 3.62 -5.93
C ASN A 10 -9.17 4.85 -6.25
N HIS A 11 -9.52 5.58 -7.30
CA HIS A 11 -8.81 6.79 -7.71
C HIS A 11 -8.75 7.87 -6.63
N ALA A 12 -9.84 8.09 -5.88
CA ALA A 12 -9.87 9.09 -4.83
C ALA A 12 -8.90 8.76 -3.69
N LEU A 13 -8.74 7.48 -3.36
CA LEU A 13 -7.74 7.04 -2.38
C LEU A 13 -6.31 7.26 -2.87
N ARG A 14 -6.03 6.99 -4.16
CA ARG A 14 -4.69 7.22 -4.71
C ARG A 14 -4.30 8.70 -4.64
N VAL A 15 -5.20 9.56 -5.10
CA VAL A 15 -5.00 11.02 -5.04
C VAL A 15 -4.85 11.50 -3.60
N GLY A 16 -5.75 11.10 -2.71
CA GLY A 16 -5.69 11.51 -1.30
C GLY A 16 -4.41 11.07 -0.59
N LEU A 17 -3.97 9.83 -0.83
CA LEU A 17 -2.70 9.33 -0.28
C LEU A 17 -1.50 10.04 -0.88
N ARG A 18 -1.50 10.33 -2.19
CA ARG A 18 -0.41 11.07 -2.83
C ARG A 18 -0.27 12.46 -2.20
N GLU A 19 -1.36 13.19 -2.09
CA GLU A 19 -1.37 14.52 -1.47
C GLU A 19 -0.91 14.45 -0.01
N MET A 20 -1.35 13.46 0.76
CA MET A 20 -0.89 13.33 2.15
C MET A 20 0.61 13.03 2.23
N LEU A 21 1.14 12.16 1.36
CA LEU A 21 2.55 11.77 1.36
C LEU A 21 3.48 12.83 0.77
N SER A 22 3.01 13.67 -0.17
CA SER A 22 3.83 14.73 -0.79
C SER A 22 4.26 15.82 0.19
N HIS A 23 3.60 15.95 1.34
CA HIS A 23 3.98 16.88 2.39
C HIS A 23 5.10 16.34 3.31
N HIS A 24 5.53 15.10 3.13
CA HIS A 24 6.58 14.50 3.95
C HIS A 24 7.94 14.52 3.23
N PRO A 25 8.93 15.30 3.72
CA PRO A 25 10.22 15.49 3.04
C PRO A 25 11.09 14.22 2.96
N GLY A 26 10.73 13.15 3.68
CA GLY A 26 11.40 11.86 3.63
C GLY A 26 10.82 10.87 2.61
N ILE A 27 9.68 11.19 1.99
CA ILE A 27 8.89 10.28 1.16
C ILE A 27 8.76 10.84 -0.26
N GLN A 28 8.92 9.97 -1.25
CA GLN A 28 8.67 10.27 -2.65
C GLN A 28 7.63 9.31 -3.20
N VAL A 29 6.51 9.82 -3.70
CA VAL A 29 5.57 8.99 -4.46
C VAL A 29 6.11 8.85 -5.88
N VAL A 30 6.48 7.63 -6.26
CA VAL A 30 7.07 7.32 -7.57
C VAL A 30 6.07 6.74 -8.57
N GLY A 31 4.89 6.34 -8.11
CA GLY A 31 3.83 5.81 -8.97
C GLY A 31 2.51 5.60 -8.27
N GLU A 32 1.44 5.64 -9.05
CA GLU A 32 0.06 5.36 -8.63
C GLU A 32 -0.53 4.32 -9.59
N VAL A 33 -0.92 3.16 -9.05
CA VAL A 33 -1.44 2.06 -9.86
C VAL A 33 -2.70 1.45 -9.26
N ALA A 34 -3.53 0.85 -10.12
CA ALA A 34 -4.76 0.20 -9.68
C ALA A 34 -4.52 -1.22 -9.16
N ARG A 35 -3.46 -1.89 -9.62
CA ARG A 35 -3.15 -3.28 -9.31
C ARG A 35 -1.68 -3.41 -8.92
N LEU A 36 -1.38 -4.35 -8.03
CA LEU A 36 -0.02 -4.57 -7.55
C LEU A 36 0.93 -5.01 -8.67
N ALA A 37 0.45 -5.83 -9.60
CA ALA A 37 1.21 -6.31 -10.76
C ALA A 37 1.74 -5.18 -11.67
N ASP A 38 1.19 -3.97 -11.57
CA ASP A 38 1.60 -2.82 -12.38
C ASP A 38 2.69 -1.97 -11.68
N VAL A 39 3.11 -2.33 -10.46
CA VAL A 39 4.14 -1.59 -9.71
C VAL A 39 5.51 -1.77 -10.35
N ASN A 40 6.24 -0.67 -10.53
CA ASN A 40 7.63 -0.72 -10.95
C ASN A 40 8.55 -1.07 -9.78
N GLU A 41 8.93 -2.34 -9.68
CA GLU A 41 9.74 -2.89 -8.59
C GLU A 41 11.15 -2.30 -8.50
N LYS A 42 11.73 -1.86 -9.63
CA LYS A 42 13.07 -1.25 -9.64
C LYS A 42 13.08 0.16 -9.04
N GLU A 43 11.92 0.78 -9.01
CA GLU A 43 11.73 2.15 -8.59
C GLU A 43 11.01 2.28 -7.26
N THR A 44 10.46 1.19 -6.74
CA THR A 44 9.62 1.18 -5.56
C THR A 44 10.33 0.47 -4.42
N GLU A 45 10.45 1.14 -3.28
CA GLU A 45 10.92 0.53 -2.03
C GLU A 45 9.76 0.04 -1.17
N VAL A 46 8.65 0.79 -1.17
CA VAL A 46 7.44 0.47 -0.40
C VAL A 46 6.19 0.59 -1.28
N ALA A 47 5.37 -0.44 -1.34
CA ALA A 47 4.04 -0.38 -1.94
C ALA A 47 2.98 -0.21 -0.86
N VAL A 48 2.15 0.82 -0.97
CA VAL A 48 1.02 1.09 -0.08
C VAL A 48 -0.25 0.54 -0.71
N LEU A 49 -0.80 -0.49 -0.08
CA LEU A 49 -1.97 -1.23 -0.53
C LEU A 49 -3.22 -0.71 0.17
N ALA A 50 -3.99 0.13 -0.51
CA ALA A 50 -5.19 0.74 0.03
C ALA A 50 -6.46 0.13 -0.58
N SER A 51 -7.33 -0.43 0.27
CA SER A 51 -8.62 -1.02 -0.13
C SER A 51 -8.49 -2.15 -1.18
N VAL A 52 -7.39 -2.89 -1.14
CA VAL A 52 -7.20 -4.09 -1.98
C VAL A 52 -7.42 -5.35 -1.14
N SER A 53 -8.25 -6.26 -1.66
CA SER A 53 -8.44 -7.56 -1.04
C SER A 53 -7.11 -8.32 -1.03
N SER A 54 -6.72 -8.76 0.17
CA SER A 54 -5.54 -9.55 0.46
C SER A 54 -5.43 -10.87 -0.30
N ALA A 55 -6.56 -11.40 -0.79
CA ALA A 55 -6.62 -12.66 -1.53
C ALA A 55 -5.74 -12.66 -2.80
N ARG A 56 -5.43 -11.48 -3.35
CA ARG A 56 -4.60 -11.34 -4.56
C ARG A 56 -3.09 -11.25 -4.28
N LEU A 57 -2.67 -11.30 -3.01
CA LEU A 57 -1.27 -11.06 -2.59
C LEU A 57 -0.45 -12.33 -2.40
N ARG A 58 -1.06 -13.50 -2.63
CA ARG A 58 -0.39 -14.79 -2.43
C ARG A 58 0.74 -15.09 -3.43
N ASP A 59 0.83 -14.35 -4.53
CA ASP A 59 1.73 -14.68 -5.65
C ASP A 59 2.81 -13.61 -5.92
N ASP A 60 2.84 -12.52 -5.16
CA ASP A 60 3.67 -11.37 -5.51
C ASP A 60 5.12 -11.52 -4.99
N LYS A 61 6.04 -11.82 -5.90
CA LYS A 61 7.48 -12.03 -5.64
C LYS A 61 8.28 -10.73 -5.53
N GLY A 62 7.64 -9.57 -5.53
CA GLY A 62 8.33 -8.30 -5.66
C GLY A 62 9.23 -7.91 -4.50
N ASN A 63 10.41 -7.37 -4.81
CA ASN A 63 11.51 -7.15 -3.86
C ASN A 63 11.34 -5.91 -2.95
N PHE A 64 10.12 -5.42 -2.80
CA PHE A 64 9.76 -4.22 -2.07
C PHE A 64 8.92 -4.54 -0.82
N ALA A 65 8.86 -3.61 0.14
CA ALA A 65 8.05 -3.76 1.34
C ALA A 65 6.58 -3.46 1.05
N LEU A 66 5.67 -4.15 1.74
CA LEU A 66 4.22 -3.99 1.60
C LEU A 66 3.67 -3.31 2.86
N LEU A 67 2.96 -2.19 2.69
CA LEU A 67 2.22 -1.50 3.74
C LEU A 67 0.72 -1.57 3.46
N PHE A 68 -0.06 -2.10 4.40
CA PHE A 68 -1.49 -2.28 4.22
C PHE A 68 -2.29 -1.14 4.84
N LEU A 69 -3.19 -0.55 4.07
CA LEU A 69 -4.18 0.42 4.54
C LEU A 69 -5.57 -0.18 4.35
N THR A 70 -6.11 -0.72 5.43
CA THR A 70 -7.40 -1.43 5.46
C THR A 70 -8.10 -1.20 6.79
N ASP A 71 -9.43 -1.13 6.73
CA ASP A 71 -10.28 -1.13 7.92
C ASP A 71 -10.64 -2.56 8.37
N ASP A 72 -10.40 -3.54 7.50
CA ASP A 72 -10.65 -4.95 7.75
C ASP A 72 -9.33 -5.68 8.05
N LEU A 73 -9.03 -5.81 9.35
CA LEU A 73 -7.82 -6.45 9.86
C LEU A 73 -7.81 -7.97 9.62
N ASP A 74 -8.98 -8.61 9.66
CA ASP A 74 -9.09 -10.06 9.45
C ASP A 74 -8.75 -10.47 8.03
N SER A 75 -9.04 -9.60 7.06
CA SER A 75 -8.63 -9.79 5.67
C SER A 75 -7.10 -9.77 5.50
N VAL A 76 -6.37 -8.94 6.23
CA VAL A 76 -4.90 -8.79 6.05
C VAL A 76 -4.07 -9.67 6.98
N ARG A 77 -4.68 -10.32 7.98
CA ARG A 77 -3.99 -11.24 8.92
C ARG A 77 -3.21 -12.35 8.24
N ALA A 78 -3.82 -13.05 7.27
CA ALA A 78 -3.16 -14.16 6.57
C ALA A 78 -1.91 -13.70 5.78
N PRO A 79 -1.95 -12.62 4.96
CA PRO A 79 -0.76 -12.07 4.32
C PRO A 79 0.32 -11.59 5.30
N LEU A 80 -0.06 -10.95 6.40
CA LEU A 80 0.89 -10.48 7.42
C LEU A 80 1.61 -11.63 8.12
N SER A 81 0.92 -12.74 8.37
CA SER A 81 1.52 -13.93 9.00
C SER A 81 2.41 -14.76 8.06
N SER A 82 2.23 -14.62 6.75
CA SER A 82 2.89 -15.48 5.75
C SER A 82 3.93 -14.77 4.89
N SER A 83 3.99 -13.43 4.90
CA SER A 83 4.95 -12.66 4.10
C SER A 83 5.91 -11.87 4.98
N PRO A 84 7.24 -12.12 4.90
CA PRO A 84 8.25 -11.37 5.67
C PRO A 84 8.39 -9.90 5.24
N ARG A 85 7.64 -9.46 4.21
CA ARG A 85 7.70 -8.10 3.64
C ARG A 85 6.58 -7.19 4.10
N ALA A 86 5.63 -7.67 4.90
CA ALA A 86 4.51 -6.86 5.38
C ALA A 86 4.93 -6.06 6.63
N TRP A 87 5.05 -4.74 6.50
CA TRP A 87 5.60 -3.87 7.56
C TRP A 87 4.56 -3.34 8.55
N GLY A 88 3.25 -3.44 8.26
CA GLY A 88 2.20 -3.06 9.21
C GLY A 88 0.83 -2.85 8.59
N VAL A 89 -0.15 -2.57 9.45
CA VAL A 89 -1.52 -2.20 9.07
C VAL A 89 -1.87 -0.85 9.68
N PHE A 90 -2.35 0.06 8.83
CA PHE A 90 -3.01 1.28 9.29
C PHE A 90 -4.53 1.11 9.15
N ALA A 91 -5.23 1.05 10.28
CA ALA A 91 -6.68 1.10 10.33
C ALA A 91 -7.13 2.55 10.11
N CYS A 92 -7.89 2.79 9.04
CA CYS A 92 -8.39 4.12 8.71
C CYS A 92 -9.65 4.38 9.56
N ARG A 93 -9.46 4.70 10.85
CA ARG A 93 -10.57 5.17 11.69
C ARG A 93 -11.03 6.55 11.23
N CYS A 94 -11.87 6.60 10.20
CA CYS A 94 -12.69 7.76 9.88
C CYS A 94 -13.70 7.94 11.02
N ARG A 95 -13.35 8.78 12.00
CA ARG A 95 -14.27 9.24 13.03
C ARG A 95 -15.36 10.06 12.32
N ARG A 96 -16.54 9.47 12.10
CA ARG A 96 -17.73 10.22 11.66
C ARG A 96 -18.05 11.22 12.78
N GLY A 97 -17.84 12.51 12.49
CA GLY A 97 -18.42 13.61 13.24
C GLY A 97 -19.85 13.85 12.77
#